data_AF-A0A7W1GBI5-F1
#
_entry.id   AF-A0A7W1GBI5-F1
#
_cell.length_a   1.000
_cell.length_b   1.000
_cell.length_c   1.000
_cell.angle_alpha   90.00
_cell.angle_beta   90.00
_cell.angle_gamma   90.00
#
_symmetry.space_group_name_H-M   'P 1'
#
loop_
_entity.id
_entity.type
_entity.pdbx_description
1 polymer ?
#
loop_
_entity_poly.entity_id
_entity_poly.type
_entity_poly.pdbx_seq_one_letter_code
_entity_poly.pdbx_strand_id
1 'polypeptide(L)'
;MNRSRVLALMTLLIVVVLGVQVARNAGETGAASAHAGMKYAFLVESESEAEKAALRREIVEANRRMVETMKRGDLLGVARFYADDATILFHRGQKIQGRQGIDAYWTGIKGAKDWKLDVIEVGGNRDEAYQLGKSSFT
;
A
#
# COMPACT_ATOMS: atom_id res chain seq x y z
N MET A 1 21.30 1.16 35.91
CA MET A 1 21.64 1.84 34.64
C MET A 1 21.63 0.79 33.52
N ASN A 2 20.49 0.60 32.83
CA ASN A 2 20.31 -0.43 31.79
C ASN A 2 20.05 0.24 30.43
N ARG A 3 21.01 0.13 29.50
CA ARG A 3 21.01 0.77 28.17
C ARG A 3 20.36 -0.06 27.05
N SER A 4 19.50 -1.05 27.35
CA SER A 4 19.08 -2.06 26.36
C SER A 4 17.57 -2.11 26.06
N ARG A 5 16.82 -1.00 26.12
CA ARG A 5 15.35 -1.03 25.91
C ARG A 5 14.75 0.06 25.02
N VAL A 6 15.45 0.49 23.95
CA VAL A 6 14.91 1.53 23.04
C VAL A 6 14.76 1.09 21.58
N LEU A 7 15.01 -0.17 21.23
CA LEU A 7 14.56 -0.70 19.93
C LEU A 7 13.12 -1.20 20.05
N ALA A 8 12.19 -0.26 20.13
CA ALA A 8 10.79 -0.53 19.82
C ALA A 8 10.71 -0.84 18.32
N LEU A 9 10.82 -2.14 17.99
CA LEU A 9 10.53 -2.68 16.68
C LEU A 9 9.02 -2.49 16.43
N MET A 10 8.61 -1.27 16.06
CA MET A 10 7.25 -1.00 15.60
C MET A 10 7.11 -1.60 14.21
N THR A 11 6.76 -2.88 14.15
CA THR A 11 6.17 -3.49 12.95
C THR A 11 4.81 -2.83 12.76
N LEU A 12 4.79 -1.68 12.09
CA LEU A 12 3.58 -0.99 11.71
C LEU A 12 3.04 -1.67 10.44
N LEU A 13 1.97 -2.44 10.60
CA LEU A 13 1.18 -2.98 9.49
C LEU A 13 0.33 -1.82 8.95
N ILE A 14 0.86 -1.07 7.98
CA ILE A 14 0.06 -0.07 7.27
C ILE A 14 -0.67 -0.79 6.13
N VAL A 15 -1.97 -1.04 6.32
CA VAL A 15 -2.87 -1.39 5.23
C VAL A 15 -3.27 -0.07 4.55
N VAL A 16 -2.60 0.26 3.44
CA VAL A 16 -3.03 1.37 2.57
C VAL A 16 -3.98 0.77 1.55
N VAL A 17 -5.28 1.09 1.65
CA VAL A 17 -6.27 0.83 0.60
C VAL A 17 -6.31 2.08 -0.27
N LEU A 18 -5.88 1.98 -1.52
CA LEU A 18 -6.06 3.04 -2.52
C LEU A 18 -7.35 2.74 -3.29
N GLY A 19 -8.34 3.60 -3.13
CA GLY A 19 -9.62 3.58 -3.84
C GLY A 19 -9.56 4.38 -5.15
N VAL A 20 -9.64 3.73 -6.30
CA VAL A 20 -10.00 4.35 -7.59
C VAL A 20 -11.28 3.67 -8.06
N GLN A 21 -12.17 4.33 -8.82
CA GLN A 21 -13.42 3.70 -9.24
C GLN A 21 -13.87 4.23 -10.59
N VAL A 22 -13.97 3.36 -11.61
CA VAL A 22 -14.65 3.70 -12.89
C VAL A 22 -15.48 2.52 -13.43
N ALA A 23 -16.64 2.91 -13.97
CA ALA A 23 -17.84 2.17 -14.34
C ALA A 23 -17.73 0.93 -15.26
N ARG A 24 -18.65 0.00 -15.00
CA ARG A 24 -19.01 -1.23 -15.73
C ARG A 24 -19.45 -0.99 -17.18
N ASN A 25 -19.22 -2.00 -18.03
CA ASN A 25 -20.24 -2.44 -19.00
C ASN A 25 -20.17 -3.95 -19.28
N ALA A 26 -21.36 -4.52 -19.44
CA ALA A 26 -21.69 -5.93 -19.49
C ALA A 26 -21.54 -6.56 -20.89
N GLY A 27 -21.49 -7.89 -20.94
CA GLY A 27 -21.76 -8.66 -22.16
C GLY A 27 -21.34 -10.13 -22.08
N GLU A 28 -22.19 -10.98 -21.50
CA GLU A 28 -22.11 -12.44 -21.66
C GLU A 28 -22.79 -12.89 -22.96
N THR A 29 -22.25 -13.90 -23.64
CA THR A 29 -23.04 -14.86 -24.43
C THR A 29 -22.24 -16.15 -24.65
N GLY A 30 -22.88 -17.29 -24.38
CA GLY A 30 -22.26 -18.61 -24.25
C GLY A 30 -22.19 -19.47 -25.53
N ALA A 31 -21.73 -20.71 -25.30
CA ALA A 31 -21.76 -21.90 -26.16
C ALA A 31 -20.56 -22.18 -27.12
N ALA A 32 -19.33 -22.12 -26.60
CA ALA A 32 -18.15 -22.82 -27.19
C ALA A 32 -17.35 -23.55 -26.07
N SER A 33 -17.95 -24.58 -25.48
CA SER A 33 -17.88 -24.80 -24.03
C SER A 33 -16.72 -25.64 -23.45
N ALA A 34 -15.63 -25.94 -24.15
CA ALA A 34 -14.49 -26.64 -23.50
C ALA A 34 -13.11 -26.14 -23.94
N HIS A 35 -12.85 -26.10 -25.25
CA HIS A 35 -11.58 -25.58 -25.76
C HIS A 35 -11.48 -24.04 -25.66
N ALA A 36 -12.60 -23.34 -25.85
CA ALA A 36 -12.63 -21.90 -25.61
C ALA A 36 -12.57 -21.62 -24.10
N GLY A 37 -13.29 -22.37 -23.26
CA GLY A 37 -13.26 -22.20 -21.79
C GLY A 37 -11.86 -22.26 -21.18
N MET A 38 -11.01 -23.20 -21.64
CA MET A 38 -9.62 -23.30 -21.19
C MET A 38 -8.74 -22.15 -21.72
N LYS A 39 -8.97 -21.71 -22.97
CA LYS A 39 -8.29 -20.56 -23.55
C LYS A 39 -8.69 -19.25 -22.86
N TYR A 40 -9.97 -19.09 -22.50
CA TYR A 40 -10.48 -17.94 -21.76
C TYR A 40 -10.00 -17.93 -20.31
N ALA A 41 -9.98 -19.09 -19.61
CA ALA A 41 -9.43 -19.17 -18.26
C ALA A 41 -7.93 -18.80 -18.22
N PHE A 42 -7.13 -19.32 -19.17
CA PHE A 42 -5.71 -18.98 -19.28
C PHE A 42 -5.47 -17.51 -19.59
N LEU A 43 -6.29 -16.91 -20.48
CA LEU A 43 -6.17 -15.48 -20.81
C LEU A 43 -6.56 -14.60 -19.61
N VAL A 44 -7.66 -14.90 -18.92
CA VAL A 44 -8.10 -14.17 -17.70
C VAL A 44 -7.07 -14.29 -16.58
N GLU A 45 -6.49 -15.48 -16.37
CA GLU A 45 -5.44 -15.69 -15.38
C GLU A 45 -4.17 -14.91 -15.75
N SER A 46 -3.79 -14.88 -17.04
CA SER A 46 -2.66 -14.09 -17.53
C SER A 46 -2.86 -12.57 -17.43
N GLU A 47 -4.09 -12.09 -17.65
CA GLU A 47 -4.47 -10.67 -17.50
C GLU A 47 -4.44 -10.27 -16.02
N SER A 48 -4.96 -11.14 -15.14
CA SER A 48 -4.89 -10.97 -13.67
C SER A 48 -3.44 -10.90 -13.17
N GLU A 49 -2.55 -11.78 -13.62
CA GLU A 49 -1.15 -11.77 -13.19
C GLU A 49 -0.35 -10.57 -13.74
N ALA A 50 -0.61 -10.18 -14.99
CA ALA A 50 0.00 -8.97 -15.57
C ALA A 50 -0.46 -7.70 -14.83
N GLU A 51 -1.73 -7.64 -14.44
CA GLU A 51 -2.31 -6.52 -13.71
C GLU A 51 -1.77 -6.45 -12.27
N LYS A 52 -1.67 -7.59 -11.56
CA LYS A 52 -0.98 -7.67 -10.26
C LYS A 52 0.48 -7.26 -10.36
N ALA A 53 1.19 -7.65 -11.41
CA ALA A 53 2.58 -7.25 -11.63
C ALA A 53 2.70 -5.74 -11.89
N ALA A 54 1.75 -5.13 -12.59
CA ALA A 54 1.67 -3.69 -12.79
C ALA A 54 1.41 -2.96 -11.45
N LEU A 55 0.41 -3.40 -10.69
CA LEU A 55 0.10 -2.87 -9.35
C LEU A 55 1.31 -2.95 -8.42
N ARG A 56 2.01 -4.08 -8.41
CA ARG A 56 3.23 -4.24 -7.61
C ARG A 56 4.29 -3.20 -8.00
N ARG A 57 4.51 -2.95 -9.30
CA ARG A 57 5.47 -1.92 -9.75
C ARG A 57 5.06 -0.53 -9.28
N GLU A 58 3.79 -0.17 -9.42
CA GLU A 58 3.28 1.15 -9.01
C GLU A 58 3.42 1.37 -7.50
N ILE A 59 3.09 0.36 -6.71
CA ILE A 59 3.21 0.38 -5.25
C ILE A 59 4.67 0.49 -4.81
N VAL A 60 5.58 -0.29 -5.42
CA VAL A 60 7.03 -0.21 -5.14
C VAL A 60 7.57 1.18 -5.46
N GLU A 61 7.17 1.76 -6.59
CA GLU A 61 7.57 3.11 -6.96
C GLU A 61 6.98 4.18 -6.02
N ALA A 62 5.74 4.01 -5.57
CA ALA A 62 5.14 4.88 -4.55
C ALA A 62 5.92 4.83 -3.24
N ASN A 63 6.23 3.63 -2.73
CA ASN A 63 7.06 3.44 -1.54
C ASN A 63 8.44 4.08 -1.68
N ARG A 64 9.09 3.93 -2.84
CA ARG A 64 10.38 4.58 -3.12
C ARG A 64 10.27 6.10 -2.99
N ARG A 65 9.26 6.71 -3.62
CA ARG A 65 9.01 8.16 -3.52
C ARG A 65 8.70 8.61 -2.09
N MET A 66 7.98 7.80 -1.30
CA MET A 66 7.73 8.08 0.12
C MET A 66 9.04 8.11 0.91
N VAL A 67 9.89 7.09 0.74
CA VAL A 67 11.19 6.98 1.42
C VAL A 67 12.11 8.14 1.04
N GLU A 68 12.21 8.47 -0.25
CA GLU A 68 13.00 9.62 -0.72
C GLU A 68 12.51 10.95 -0.15
N THR A 69 11.20 11.11 -0.04
CA THR A 69 10.57 12.31 0.54
C THR A 69 10.90 12.44 2.02
N MET A 70 10.83 11.34 2.77
CA MET A 70 11.27 11.29 4.16
C MET A 70 12.76 11.59 4.30
N LYS A 71 13.61 11.03 3.42
CA LYS A 71 15.07 11.22 3.44
C LYS A 71 15.47 12.68 3.22
N ARG A 72 14.66 13.46 2.50
CA ARG A 72 14.84 14.92 2.35
C ARG A 72 14.32 15.73 3.55
N GLY A 73 13.80 15.07 4.59
CA GLY A 73 13.22 15.72 5.77
C GLY A 73 11.79 16.24 5.56
N ASP A 74 11.16 15.94 4.42
CA ASP A 74 9.83 16.45 4.09
C ASP A 74 8.72 15.54 4.64
N LEU A 75 8.50 15.61 5.95
CA LEU A 75 7.50 14.78 6.63
C LEU A 75 6.06 15.11 6.22
N LEU A 76 5.77 16.38 5.91
CA LEU A 76 4.46 16.75 5.38
C LEU A 76 4.27 16.21 3.95
N GLY A 77 5.33 16.16 3.15
CA GLY A 77 5.35 15.47 1.86
C GLY A 77 5.05 13.98 1.97
N VAL A 78 5.55 13.29 3.01
CA VAL A 78 5.19 11.88 3.27
C VAL A 78 3.69 11.75 3.59
N ALA A 79 3.12 12.66 4.36
CA ALA A 79 1.69 12.65 4.68
C ALA A 79 0.80 12.75 3.44
N ARG A 80 1.27 13.39 2.36
CA ARG A 80 0.51 13.56 1.10
C ARG A 80 0.32 12.28 0.29
N PHE A 81 0.99 11.18 0.64
CA PHE A 81 0.74 9.87 0.02
C PHE A 81 -0.53 9.18 0.54
N TYR A 82 -1.13 9.71 1.59
CA TYR A 82 -2.39 9.24 2.14
C TYR A 82 -3.55 9.99 1.50
N ALA A 83 -4.70 9.33 1.31
CA ALA A 83 -5.95 10.00 0.98
C ALA A 83 -6.39 10.95 2.11
N ASP A 84 -7.19 11.97 1.78
CA ASP A 84 -7.62 12.98 2.75
C ASP A 84 -8.51 12.43 3.87
N ASP A 85 -9.19 11.31 3.62
CA ASP A 85 -10.05 10.58 4.55
C ASP A 85 -9.42 9.28 5.08
N ALA A 86 -8.13 9.05 4.79
CA ALA A 86 -7.44 7.84 5.18
C ALA A 86 -7.41 7.64 6.72
N THR A 87 -7.26 6.38 7.12
CA THR A 87 -7.11 5.98 8.52
C THR A 87 -5.83 5.17 8.71
N ILE A 88 -4.98 5.57 9.65
CA ILE A 88 -3.83 4.79 10.13
C ILE A 88 -4.26 4.04 11.38
N LEU A 89 -4.21 2.71 11.32
CA LEU A 89 -4.48 1.83 12.44
C LEU A 89 -3.18 1.38 13.09
N PHE A 90 -3.10 1.52 14.41
CA PHE A 90 -1.98 1.04 15.20
C PHE A 90 -2.41 -0.20 16.00
N HIS A 91 -1.41 -0.88 16.56
CA HIS A 91 -1.67 -1.93 17.54
C HIS A 91 -2.54 -1.38 18.69
N ARG A 92 -3.37 -2.25 19.30
CA ARG A 92 -4.24 -1.92 20.44
C ARG A 92 -5.36 -0.92 20.13
N GLY A 93 -5.76 -0.78 18.87
CA GLY A 93 -6.98 -0.04 18.49
C GLY A 93 -6.82 1.48 18.45
N GLN A 94 -5.60 2.01 18.62
CA GLN A 94 -5.35 3.42 18.35
C GLN A 94 -5.52 3.68 16.84
N LYS A 95 -6.21 4.76 16.51
CA LYS A 95 -6.44 5.20 15.13
C LYS A 95 -6.11 6.68 14.95
N ILE A 96 -5.62 7.03 13.78
CA ILE A 96 -5.45 8.40 13.30
C ILE A 96 -6.23 8.51 12.01
N GLN A 97 -7.09 9.52 11.88
CA GLN A 97 -8.02 9.63 10.77
C GLN A 97 -8.00 11.04 10.19
N GLY A 98 -8.10 11.11 8.86
CA GLY A 98 -8.24 12.33 8.11
C GLY A 98 -6.95 13.13 7.97
N ARG A 99 -6.95 14.05 7.01
CA ARG A 99 -5.80 14.88 6.60
C ARG A 99 -5.06 15.50 7.78
N GLN A 100 -5.75 16.24 8.65
CA GLN A 100 -5.12 16.93 9.77
C GLN A 100 -4.44 15.95 10.75
N GLY A 101 -5.07 14.82 11.05
CA GLY A 101 -4.50 13.82 11.96
C GLY A 101 -3.25 13.15 11.38
N ILE A 102 -3.28 12.85 10.08
CA ILE A 102 -2.17 12.22 9.37
C ILE A 102 -0.99 13.20 9.22
N ASP A 103 -1.24 14.46 8.90
CA ASP A 103 -0.21 15.49 8.82
C ASP A 103 0.48 15.67 10.19
N ALA A 104 -0.30 15.72 11.27
CA ALA A 104 0.22 15.81 12.63
C ALA A 104 1.05 14.58 13.03
N TYR A 105 0.61 13.39 12.64
CA TYR A 105 1.36 12.14 12.88
C TYR A 105 2.74 12.18 12.24
N TRP A 106 2.81 12.45 10.93
CA TRP A 106 4.07 12.43 10.19
C TRP A 106 5.02 13.53 10.64
N THR A 107 4.54 14.76 10.80
CA THR A 107 5.38 15.89 11.26
C THR A 107 5.82 15.77 12.72
N GLY A 108 5.13 14.93 13.51
CA GLY A 108 5.50 14.58 14.88
C GLY A 108 6.71 13.64 14.99
N ILE A 109 7.08 12.93 13.93
CA ILE A 109 8.23 12.00 13.94
C ILE A 109 9.53 12.80 14.10
N LYS A 110 10.34 12.42 15.10
CA LYS A 110 11.66 13.00 15.36
C LYS A 110 12.76 11.96 15.15
N GLY A 111 13.90 12.40 14.61
CA GLY A 111 15.11 11.59 14.59
C GLY A 111 15.09 10.35 13.69
N ALA A 112 14.22 10.30 12.68
CA ALA A 112 14.26 9.24 11.68
C ALA A 112 15.57 9.35 10.89
N LYS A 113 16.41 8.31 10.97
CA LYS A 113 17.73 8.30 10.32
C LYS A 113 17.65 7.70 8.93
N ASP A 114 17.00 6.54 8.80
CA ASP A 114 16.64 5.94 7.52
C ASP A 114 15.32 5.15 7.65
N TRP A 115 14.58 5.05 6.56
CA TRP A 115 13.30 4.34 6.50
C TRP A 115 13.30 3.30 5.37
N LYS A 116 12.92 2.07 5.69
CA LYS A 116 12.83 0.96 4.75
C LYS A 116 11.42 0.41 4.68
N LEU A 117 10.96 0.16 3.45
CA LEU A 117 9.67 -0.45 3.13
C LEU A 117 9.90 -1.69 2.24
N ASP A 118 9.65 -2.87 2.79
CA ASP A 118 9.74 -4.14 2.06
C ASP A 118 8.33 -4.61 1.66
N VAL A 119 8.14 -4.91 0.37
CA VAL A 119 6.85 -5.36 -0.20
C VAL A 119 6.81 -6.89 -0.25
N ILE A 120 6.01 -7.49 0.63
CA ILE A 120 5.85 -8.96 0.72
C ILE A 120 4.80 -9.42 -0.28
N GLU A 121 3.61 -8.82 -0.24
CA GLU A 121 2.46 -9.20 -1.07
C GLU A 121 1.76 -7.95 -1.62
N VAL A 122 1.22 -8.09 -2.83
CA VAL A 122 0.32 -7.12 -3.45
C VAL A 122 -0.84 -7.89 -4.04
N GLY A 123 -2.05 -7.37 -3.89
CA GLY A 123 -3.23 -7.93 -4.51
C GLY A 123 -4.34 -6.89 -4.65
N GLY A 124 -5.54 -7.38 -4.96
CA GLY A 124 -6.66 -6.54 -5.36
C GLY A 124 -6.63 -6.23 -6.85
N ASN A 125 -7.18 -5.08 -7.21
CA ASN A 125 -7.23 -4.56 -8.57
C ASN A 125 -6.82 -3.07 -8.55
N ARG A 126 -6.94 -2.36 -9.68
CA ARG A 126 -6.59 -0.92 -9.77
C ARG A 126 -7.42 -0.02 -8.88
N ASP A 127 -8.62 -0.46 -8.56
CA ASP A 127 -9.61 0.29 -7.82
C ASP A 127 -9.50 0.05 -6.31
N GLU A 128 -9.07 -1.14 -5.90
CA GLU A 128 -8.96 -1.54 -4.50
C GLU A 128 -7.69 -2.39 -4.30
N ALA A 129 -6.53 -1.73 -4.41
CA ALA A 129 -5.24 -2.39 -4.22
C ALA A 129 -4.90 -2.53 -2.73
N TYR A 130 -4.24 -3.64 -2.36
CA TYR A 130 -3.62 -3.79 -1.05
C TYR A 130 -2.13 -4.14 -1.16
N GLN A 131 -1.39 -3.77 -0.11
CA GLN A 131 -0.03 -4.19 0.13
C GLN A 131 0.10 -4.82 1.52
N LEU A 132 0.74 -5.98 1.60
CA LEU A 132 1.35 -6.50 2.83
C LEU A 132 2.86 -6.24 2.78
N GLY A 133 3.41 -5.68 3.86
CA GLY A 133 4.83 -5.36 3.89
C GLY A 133 5.39 -5.16 5.29
N LYS A 134 6.70 -4.90 5.33
CA LYS A 134 7.44 -4.55 6.55
C LYS A 134 7.95 -3.12 6.46
N SER A 135 7.70 -2.35 7.51
CA SER A 135 8.22 -1.00 7.69
C SER A 135 9.22 -0.99 8.84
N SER A 136 10.39 -0.37 8.66
CA SER A 136 11.40 -0.24 9.71
C SER A 136 12.19 1.05 9.59
N PHE A 137 12.46 1.69 10.72
CA PHE A 137 13.47 2.73 10.85
C PHE A 137 14.83 2.10 11.19
N THR A 138 15.89 2.56 10.54
CA THR A 138 17.29 2.16 10.80
C THR A 138 18.12 3.36 11.23
#